data_AF-A0A542B9P9-F1
#
_entry.id   AF-A0A542B9P9-F1
#
_cell.length_a   1.000
_cell.length_b   1.000
_cell.length_c   1.000
_cell.angle_alpha   90.00
_cell.angle_beta   90.00
_cell.angle_gamma   90.00
#
_symmetry.space_group_name_H-M   'P 1'
#
loop_
_entity.id
_entity.type
_entity.pdbx_description
1 polymer ?
#
loop_
_entity_poly.entity_id
_entity_poly.type
_entity_poly.pdbx_seq_one_letter_code
_entity_poly.pdbx_strand_id
1 'polypeptide(L)' 'MSAEPIEDSDEANEIEWEINDLVAEHGSERAALRAVLHDFNVLLADADRSVSRGFLRGVFSQGARPVREPKA' A
#
# COMPACT_ATOMS: atom_id res chain seq x y z
N MET A 1 -0.02 -0.89 -38.34
CA MET A 1 -0.42 -0.35 -37.04
C MET A 1 0.61 0.70 -36.67
N SER A 2 0.41 1.94 -37.11
CA SER A 2 1.29 3.05 -36.75
C SER A 2 0.92 3.45 -35.32
N ALA A 3 1.88 3.42 -34.40
CA ALA A 3 1.70 3.99 -33.08
C ALA A 3 1.53 5.50 -33.28
N GLU A 4 0.34 6.02 -32.96
CA GLU A 4 0.14 7.46 -32.93
C GLU A 4 1.01 8.04 -31.81
N PRO A 5 1.65 9.22 -32.00
CA PRO A 5 2.38 9.88 -30.94
C PRO A 5 1.40 10.14 -29.80
N ILE A 6 1.64 9.51 -28.65
CA ILE A 6 0.92 9.86 -27.43
C ILE A 6 1.29 11.32 -27.18
N GLU A 7 0.32 12.22 -27.28
CA GLU A 7 0.50 13.61 -26.86
C GLU A 7 1.02 13.56 -25.43
N ASP A 8 2.23 14.07 -25.26
CA ASP A 8 2.94 14.14 -24.00
C ASP A 8 2.10 15.01 -23.07
N SER A 9 1.25 14.37 -22.25
CA SER A 9 0.36 15.08 -21.36
C SER A 9 1.22 15.78 -20.30
N ASP A 10 0.82 17.00 -19.92
CA ASP A 10 1.52 17.74 -18.86
C ASP A 10 1.70 16.87 -17.58
N GLU A 11 0.75 15.97 -17.31
CA GLU A 11 0.79 14.98 -16.23
C GLU A 11 1.91 13.93 -16.39
N ALA A 12 2.17 13.42 -17.60
CA ALA A 12 3.27 12.50 -17.84
C ALA A 12 4.62 13.20 -17.60
N ASN A 13 4.71 14.46 -18.01
CA ASN A 13 5.88 15.30 -17.75
C ASN A 13 6.08 15.57 -16.25
N GLU A 14 5.03 15.91 -15.51
CA GLU A 14 5.09 16.12 -14.05
C GLU A 14 5.62 14.88 -13.30
N ILE A 15 5.15 13.69 -13.67
CA ILE A 15 5.62 12.42 -13.08
C ILE A 15 7.11 12.22 -13.36
N GLU A 16 7.56 12.48 -14.59
CA GLU A 16 8.98 12.36 -14.94
C GLU A 16 9.86 13.35 -14.14
N TRP A 17 9.37 14.58 -13.89
CA TRP A 17 10.07 15.53 -13.01
C TRP A 17 10.19 15.00 -11.58
N GLU A 18 9.12 14.44 -11.02
CA GLU A 18 9.14 13.87 -9.67
C GLU A 18 10.08 12.66 -9.55
N ILE A 19 10.12 11.81 -10.59
CA ILE A 19 11.08 10.70 -10.67
C ILE A 19 12.52 11.23 -10.67
N ASN A 20 12.81 12.26 -11.47
CA ASN A 20 14.14 12.85 -11.52
C ASN A 20 14.57 13.44 -10.18
N ASP A 21 13.67 14.11 -9.47
CA ASP A 21 13.92 14.65 -8.13
C ASP A 21 14.22 13.53 -7.12
N LEU A 22 13.45 12.44 -7.13
CA LEU A 22 13.70 11.27 -6.29
C LEU A 22 15.05 10.60 -6.57
N VAL A 23 15.43 10.49 -7.84
CA VAL A 23 16.74 9.93 -8.23
C VAL A 23 17.86 10.85 -7.76
N ALA A 24 17.70 12.17 -7.88
CA ALA A 24 18.66 13.15 -7.41
C ALA A 24 18.83 13.12 -5.88
N GLU A 25 17.74 12.97 -5.12
CA GLU A 25 17.76 12.86 -3.66
C GLU A 25 18.49 11.60 -3.19
N HIS A 26 18.25 10.45 -3.83
CA HIS A 26 18.80 9.16 -3.41
C HIS A 26 20.11 8.77 -4.11
N GLY A 27 20.56 9.55 -5.09
CA GLY A 27 21.84 9.40 -5.79
C GLY A 27 21.93 8.23 -6.77
N SER A 28 20.87 7.43 -6.91
CA SER A 28 20.73 6.41 -7.96
C SER A 28 19.29 5.93 -8.08
N GLU A 29 18.92 5.46 -9.27
CA GLU A 29 17.59 4.90 -9.55
C GLU A 29 17.30 3.69 -8.66
N ARG A 30 18.31 2.85 -8.41
CA ARG A 30 18.16 1.69 -7.52
C ARG A 30 17.90 2.12 -6.07
N ALA A 31 18.51 3.20 -5.60
CA ALA A 31 18.30 3.71 -4.26
C ALA A 31 16.90 4.35 -4.12
N ALA A 32 16.48 5.15 -5.10
CA ALA A 32 15.14 5.72 -5.15
C ALA A 32 14.06 4.63 -5.16
N LEU A 33 14.18 3.62 -6.02
CA LEU A 33 13.26 2.47 -6.04
C LEU A 33 13.22 1.71 -4.69
N ARG A 34 14.36 1.59 -4.01
CA ARG A 34 14.41 0.96 -2.69
C ARG A 34 13.67 1.78 -1.64
N ALA A 35 13.80 3.11 -1.68
CA ALA A 35 13.08 4.02 -0.78
C ALA A 35 11.57 3.96 -1.02
N VAL A 36 11.13 4.08 -2.26
CA VAL A 36 9.71 3.98 -2.64
C VAL A 36 9.11 2.63 -2.22
N LEU A 37 9.82 1.52 -2.44
CA LEU A 37 9.35 0.20 -2.03
C LEU A 37 9.26 0.07 -0.50
N HIS A 38 10.19 0.66 0.24
CA HIS A 38 10.14 0.70 1.69
C HIS A 38 8.88 1.43 2.17
N ASP A 39 8.64 2.65 1.67
CA ASP A 39 7.52 3.48 2.11
C ASP A 39 6.17 2.87 1.74
N PHE A 40 6.08 2.27 0.55
CA PHE A 40 4.90 1.51 0.14
C PHE A 40 4.59 0.37 1.13
N ASN A 41 5.60 -0.39 1.57
CA ASN A 41 5.40 -1.45 2.57
C ASN A 41 4.97 -0.90 3.93
N VAL A 42 5.49 0.26 4.34
CA VAL A 42 5.07 0.93 5.57
C VAL A 42 3.61 1.35 5.49
N LEU A 43 3.19 1.96 4.38
CA LEU A 43 1.81 2.35 4.13
C LEU A 43 0.86 1.15 4.12
N LEU A 44 1.25 0.04 3.48
CA LEU A 44 0.46 -1.20 3.53
C LEU A 44 0.32 -1.74 4.95
N ALA A 45 1.42 -1.74 5.72
CA ALA A 45 1.41 -2.22 7.10
C ALA A 45 0.56 -1.32 8.03
N ASP A 46 0.46 -0.03 7.73
CA ASP A 46 -0.42 0.90 8.43
C ASP A 46 -1.88 0.75 7.99
N ALA A 47 -2.13 0.56 6.70
CA ALA A 47 -3.45 0.26 6.16
C ALA A 47 -4.03 -1.00 6.82
N ASP A 48 -3.24 -2.08 6.93
CA ASP A 48 -3.62 -3.33 7.61
C ASP A 48 -3.94 -3.14 9.10
N ARG A 49 -3.36 -2.13 9.76
CA ARG A 49 -3.65 -1.78 11.15
C ARG A 49 -4.87 -0.87 11.28
N SER A 50 -5.08 0.04 10.32
CA SER A 50 -6.14 1.05 10.34
C SER A 50 -7.50 0.49 9.93
N VAL A 51 -7.55 -0.56 9.10
CA VAL A 51 -8.73 -1.42 9.01
C VAL A 51 -8.85 -2.26 10.28
N SER A 52 -9.54 -1.70 11.27
CA SER A 52 -10.15 -2.37 12.42
C SER A 52 -9.95 -3.89 12.42
N ARG A 53 -9.08 -4.37 13.32
CA ARG A 53 -9.07 -5.77 13.78
C ARG A 53 -10.40 -6.19 14.44
N GLY A 54 -11.46 -5.38 14.29
CA GLY A 54 -12.79 -5.37 14.90
C GLY A 54 -13.92 -5.95 14.04
N PHE A 55 -13.74 -6.18 12.74
CA PHE A 55 -14.87 -6.65 11.91
C PHE A 55 -14.61 -7.87 11.00
N LEU A 56 -13.38 -8.16 10.59
CA LEU A 56 -13.15 -9.18 9.55
C LEU A 56 -12.57 -10.53 9.99
N ARG A 57 -12.16 -10.72 11.25
CA ARG A 57 -11.89 -12.07 11.77
C ARG A 57 -12.36 -12.18 13.20
N GLY A 58 -13.23 -13.15 13.47
CA GLY A 58 -13.99 -13.34 14.70
C GLY A 58 -13.20 -13.68 15.96
N VAL A 59 -12.18 -12.89 16.30
CA VAL A 59 -11.48 -12.98 17.59
C VAL A 59 -12.31 -12.39 18.72
N PHE A 60 -13.32 -11.56 18.44
CA PHE A 60 -14.32 -11.11 19.42
C PHE A 60 -15.17 -12.24 19.99
N SER A 61 -15.10 -13.44 19.39
CA SER A 61 -15.85 -14.61 19.85
C SER A 61 -15.00 -15.63 20.63
N GLN A 62 -13.67 -15.46 20.72
CA GLN A 62 -12.86 -16.28 21.62
C GLN A 62 -13.12 -15.84 23.07
N GLY A 63 -13.89 -16.65 23.80
CA GLY A 63 -14.27 -16.41 25.19
C GLY A 63 -15.65 -15.78 25.40
N ALA A 64 -16.27 -15.20 24.37
CA ALA A 64 -17.61 -14.61 24.46
C ALA A 64 -18.76 -15.57 24.12
N ARG A 65 -18.46 -16.83 23.75
CA ARG A 65 -19.51 -17.84 23.52
C ARG A 65 -20.03 -18.33 24.87
N PRO A 66 -21.35 -18.27 25.15
CA PRO A 66 -21.91 -18.82 26.37
C PRO A 66 -21.60 -20.32 26.45
N VAL A 67 -21.14 -20.76 27.63
CA VAL A 67 -20.95 -22.19 27.92
C VAL A 67 -22.31 -22.86 27.79
N ARG A 68 -22.45 -23.76 26.82
CA ARG A 68 -23.68 -24.56 26.71
C ARG A 68 -23.68 -25.56 27.86
N GLU A 69 -24.62 -25.41 28.80
CA GLU A 69 -24.85 -26.44 29.80
C GLU A 69 -25.25 -27.75 29.10
N PRO A 70 -24.74 -28.91 29.56
CA PRO A 70 -25.13 -30.20 29.01
C PRO A 70 -26.62 -30.42 29.26
N LYS A 71 -27.36 -30.78 28.20
CA LYS A 71 -28.77 -31.16 28.33
C LYS A 71 -28.88 -32.40 29.24
N ALA A 72 -29.75 -32.29 30.25
CA ALA A 72 -30.17 -33.38 31.12
C ALA A 72 -30.91 -34.49 30.35
#